data_AF-A0AAP2Z1T3-F1
#
_entry.id   AF-A0AAP2Z1T3-F1
#
_cell.length_a   1.000
_cell.length_b   1.000
_cell.length_c   1.000
_cell.angle_alpha   90.00
_cell.angle_beta   90.00
_cell.angle_gamma   90.00
#
_symmetry.space_group_name_H-M   'P 1'
#
loop_
_entity.id
_entity.type
_entity.pdbx_description
1 polymer ?
#
loop_
_entity_poly.entity_id
_entity_poly.type
_entity_poly.pdbx_seq_one_letter_code
_entity_poly.pdbx_strand_id
1 'polypeptide(L)'
;MRSGQPGSTTSQYFENPAVGAALGLAYVLVGVGMVVSLLLDSIDLFIVFAAGILVLLLISMVVVFVHEGIATPENKLISTFVLLAIGLGIGLSTVTELSFEVLTGVVIVVGIIAPGLLLEFTDYGRGRGN
;
A
#
# COMPACT_ATOMS: atom_id res chain seq x y z
N MET A 1 -28.78 -24.64 -25.06
CA MET A 1 -28.09 -23.35 -24.99
C MET A 1 -27.86 -23.04 -23.51
N ARG A 2 -26.65 -23.27 -23.02
CA ARG A 2 -26.28 -23.15 -21.60
C ARG A 2 -25.54 -21.82 -21.43
N SER A 3 -26.11 -20.92 -20.65
CA SER A 3 -25.57 -19.61 -20.31
C SER A 3 -24.16 -19.73 -19.74
N GLY A 4 -23.22 -19.01 -20.36
CA GLY A 4 -21.86 -18.87 -19.85
C GLY A 4 -21.90 -18.13 -18.52
N GLN A 5 -21.47 -18.83 -17.47
CA GLN A 5 -21.41 -18.35 -16.10
C GLN A 5 -20.06 -17.61 -15.92
N PRO A 6 -20.04 -16.27 -15.75
CA PRO A 6 -18.80 -15.54 -15.52
C PRO A 6 -18.49 -15.58 -14.03
N GLY A 7 -17.82 -16.63 -13.55
CA GLY A 7 -17.54 -16.76 -12.11
C GLY A 7 -16.46 -17.75 -11.70
N SER A 8 -15.71 -18.37 -12.61
CA SER A 8 -14.80 -19.48 -12.27
C SER A 8 -13.33 -19.10 -12.09
N THR A 9 -12.91 -17.86 -12.39
CA THR A 9 -11.49 -17.46 -12.27
C THR A 9 -11.12 -16.93 -10.88
N THR A 10 -12.09 -16.57 -10.04
CA THR A 10 -11.84 -15.81 -8.81
C THR A 10 -11.46 -16.68 -7.60
N SER A 11 -11.85 -17.98 -7.59
CA SER A 11 -11.38 -18.92 -6.56
C SER A 11 -9.93 -19.40 -6.78
N GLN A 12 -9.43 -19.39 -8.01
CA GLN A 12 -8.18 -20.07 -8.36
C GLN A 12 -6.89 -19.41 -7.82
N TYR A 13 -6.91 -18.13 -7.47
CA TYR A 13 -5.74 -17.40 -6.96
C TYR A 13 -5.46 -17.64 -5.46
N PHE A 14 -6.50 -17.87 -4.65
CA PHE A 14 -6.38 -18.27 -3.25
C PHE A 14 -6.44 -19.79 -3.05
N GLU A 15 -6.89 -20.54 -4.06
CA GLU A 15 -6.78 -22.00 -4.09
C GLU A 15 -5.35 -22.48 -4.32
N ASN A 16 -4.46 -21.62 -4.84
CA ASN A 16 -3.06 -21.95 -5.02
C ASN A 16 -2.23 -21.46 -3.82
N PRO A 17 -1.98 -22.30 -2.80
CA PRO A 17 -1.22 -21.92 -1.60
C PRO A 17 0.18 -21.40 -1.93
N ALA A 18 0.69 -21.70 -3.13
CA ALA A 18 1.95 -21.17 -3.63
C ALA A 18 1.98 -19.64 -3.75
N VAL A 19 0.87 -18.98 -4.12
CA VAL A 19 0.85 -17.51 -4.30
C VAL A 19 0.90 -16.81 -2.94
N GLY A 20 0.11 -17.28 -1.97
CA GLY A 20 0.15 -16.77 -0.59
C GLY A 20 1.50 -17.03 0.08
N ALA A 21 2.06 -18.23 -0.12
CA ALA A 21 3.40 -18.56 0.37
C ALA A 21 4.48 -17.68 -0.26
N ALA A 22 4.41 -17.42 -1.58
CA ALA A 22 5.36 -16.56 -2.27
C ALA A 22 5.31 -15.11 -1.77
N LEU A 23 4.11 -14.55 -1.57
CA LEU A 23 3.94 -13.22 -0.98
C LEU A 23 4.50 -13.15 0.44
N GLY A 24 4.17 -14.13 1.28
CA GLY A 24 4.71 -14.22 2.65
C GLY A 24 6.23 -14.31 2.66
N LEU A 25 6.82 -15.13 1.78
CA LEU A 25 8.26 -15.28 1.66
C LEU A 25 8.92 -13.99 1.15
N ALA A 26 8.30 -13.28 0.22
CA ALA A 26 8.77 -11.98 -0.24
C ALA A 26 8.78 -10.94 0.90
N TYR A 27 7.73 -10.88 1.72
CA TYR A 27 7.72 -10.01 2.91
C TYR A 27 8.85 -10.35 3.89
N VAL A 28 9.08 -11.64 4.15
CA VAL A 28 10.17 -12.09 5.02
C VAL A 28 11.53 -11.67 4.45
N LEU A 29 11.77 -11.86 3.16
CA LEU A 29 13.02 -11.48 2.52
C LEU A 29 13.27 -9.98 2.58
N VAL A 30 12.25 -9.16 2.30
CA VAL A 30 12.37 -7.71 2.39
C VAL A 30 12.60 -7.28 3.84
N GLY A 31 11.91 -7.88 4.81
CA GLY A 31 12.12 -7.63 6.23
C GLY A 31 13.54 -7.97 6.70
N VAL A 32 14.08 -9.12 6.27
CA VAL A 32 15.49 -9.48 6.52
C VAL A 32 16.43 -8.48 5.87
N GLY A 33 16.15 -8.06 4.63
CA GLY A 33 16.90 -7.03 3.93
C GLY A 33 16.96 -5.70 4.68
N MET A 34 15.86 -5.26 5.29
CA MET A 34 15.81 -4.06 6.13
C MET A 34 16.67 -4.20 7.39
N VAL A 35 16.69 -5.37 8.04
CA VAL A 35 17.56 -5.58 9.20
C VAL A 35 19.03 -5.56 8.77
N VAL A 36 19.35 -6.21 7.64
CA VAL A 36 20.70 -6.24 7.09
C VAL A 36 21.18 -4.85 6.68
N SER A 37 20.32 -4.01 6.08
CA SER A 37 20.70 -2.65 5.70
C SER A 37 21.08 -1.80 6.91
N LEU A 38 20.37 -1.96 8.03
CA LEU A 38 20.71 -1.29 9.29
C LEU A 38 22.01 -1.81 9.90
N LEU A 39 22.25 -3.13 9.86
CA LEU A 39 23.51 -3.72 10.34
C LEU A 39 24.73 -3.27 9.53
N LEU A 40 24.52 -2.98 8.24
CA LEU A 40 25.53 -2.47 7.33
C LEU A 40 25.61 -0.93 7.30
N ASP A 41 24.79 -0.25 8.11
CA ASP A 41 24.66 1.21 8.14
C ASP A 41 24.50 1.84 6.73
N SER A 42 23.77 1.14 5.86
CA SER A 42 23.64 1.51 4.45
C SER A 42 22.27 2.10 4.16
N ILE A 43 22.23 3.42 4.00
CA ILE A 43 21.02 4.16 3.66
C ILE A 43 20.45 3.75 2.29
N ASP A 44 21.31 3.46 1.32
CA ASP A 44 20.90 3.03 -0.02
C ASP A 44 20.18 1.69 0.02
N LEU A 45 20.72 0.70 0.74
CA LEU A 45 20.07 -0.59 0.91
C LEU A 45 18.74 -0.44 1.66
N PHE A 46 18.71 0.41 2.68
CA PHE A 46 17.48 0.71 3.41
C PHE A 46 16.40 1.28 2.49
N ILE A 47 16.74 2.23 1.63
CA ILE A 47 15.82 2.80 0.64
C ILE A 47 15.30 1.73 -0.33
N VAL A 48 16.18 0.87 -0.85
CA VAL A 48 15.80 -0.21 -1.78
C VAL A 48 14.80 -1.17 -1.14
N PHE A 49 15.06 -1.63 0.09
CA PHE A 49 14.15 -2.55 0.78
C PHE A 49 12.86 -1.85 1.24
N ALA A 50 12.92 -0.57 1.62
CA ALA A 50 11.73 0.23 1.91
C ALA A 50 10.83 0.38 0.67
N ALA A 51 11.42 0.63 -0.50
CA ALA A 51 10.69 0.62 -1.77
C ALA A 51 10.11 -0.78 -2.09
N GLY A 52 10.84 -1.85 -1.76
CA GLY A 52 10.34 -3.23 -1.86
C GLY A 52 9.09 -3.47 -1.01
N ILE A 53 9.07 -3.00 0.24
CA ILE A 53 7.87 -3.06 1.12
C ILE A 53 6.69 -2.33 0.48
N LEU A 54 6.92 -1.17 -0.14
CA LEU A 54 5.86 -0.43 -0.83
C LEU A 54 5.24 -1.22 -1.98
N VAL A 55 6.08 -1.84 -2.80
CA VAL A 55 5.62 -2.67 -3.92
C VAL A 55 4.81 -3.86 -3.39
N LEU A 56 5.29 -4.53 -2.34
CA LEU A 56 4.56 -5.65 -1.72
C LEU A 56 3.21 -5.20 -1.13
N LEU A 57 3.17 -4.03 -0.50
CA LEU A 57 1.93 -3.44 0.02
C LEU A 57 0.96 -3.12 -1.11
N LEU A 58 1.42 -2.55 -2.22
CA LEU A 58 0.61 -2.29 -3.41
C LEU A 58 -0.01 -3.58 -3.96
N ILE A 59 0.79 -4.63 -4.13
CA ILE A 59 0.33 -5.92 -4.61
C ILE A 59 -0.70 -6.51 -3.64
N SER A 60 -0.40 -6.49 -2.34
CA SER A 60 -1.29 -7.01 -1.29
C SER A 60 -2.63 -6.26 -1.28
N MET A 61 -2.59 -4.94 -1.41
CA MET A 61 -3.77 -4.09 -1.44
C MET A 61 -4.64 -4.36 -2.68
N VAL A 62 -4.04 -4.52 -3.86
CA VAL A 62 -4.78 -4.90 -5.08
C VAL A 62 -5.46 -6.26 -4.90
N VAL A 63 -4.76 -7.23 -4.33
CA VAL A 63 -5.33 -8.56 -4.05
C VAL A 63 -6.53 -8.44 -3.10
N VAL A 64 -6.40 -7.71 -1.99
CA VAL A 64 -7.49 -7.50 -1.03
C VAL A 64 -8.68 -6.78 -1.68
N PHE A 65 -8.44 -5.74 -2.48
CA PHE A 65 -9.50 -5.01 -3.17
C PHE A 65 -10.28 -5.85 -4.17
N VAL A 66 -9.58 -6.71 -4.92
CA VAL A 66 -10.21 -7.56 -5.93
C VAL A 66 -11.02 -8.68 -5.28
N HIS A 67 -10.56 -9.21 -4.14
CA HIS A 67 -11.09 -10.46 -3.61
C HIS A 67 -12.00 -10.31 -2.40
N GLU A 68 -11.69 -9.44 -1.46
CA GLU A 68 -12.44 -9.43 -0.19
C GLU A 68 -13.67 -8.55 -0.27
N GLY A 69 -13.70 -7.52 -1.13
CA GLY A 69 -14.83 -6.58 -1.19
C GLY A 69 -15.08 -5.81 0.13
N ILE A 70 -14.23 -6.02 1.15
CA ILE A 70 -14.28 -5.39 2.49
C ILE A 70 -13.76 -3.94 2.43
N ALA A 71 -13.21 -3.51 1.30
CA ALA A 71 -12.80 -2.14 1.11
C ALA A 71 -14.02 -1.24 0.94
N THR A 72 -14.50 -0.71 2.06
CA THR A 72 -15.29 0.52 2.03
C THR A 72 -14.51 1.53 1.16
N PRO A 73 -15.21 2.34 0.35
CA PRO A 73 -14.54 3.36 -0.46
C PRO A 73 -13.61 4.26 0.37
N GLU A 74 -13.96 4.46 1.64
CA GLU A 74 -13.15 5.13 2.65
C GLU A 74 -11.79 4.45 2.91
N ASN A 75 -11.77 3.16 3.27
CA ASN A 75 -10.51 2.43 3.48
C ASN A 75 -9.65 2.38 2.21
N LYS A 76 -10.30 2.32 1.05
CA LYS A 76 -9.60 2.36 -0.24
C LYS A 76 -8.92 3.70 -0.48
N LEU A 77 -9.61 4.80 -0.15
CA LEU A 77 -9.06 6.14 -0.25
C LEU A 77 -7.88 6.32 0.71
N ILE A 78 -8.07 5.99 1.99
CA ILE A 78 -7.04 6.15 3.02
C ILE A 78 -5.78 5.34 2.67
N SER A 79 -5.93 4.05 2.35
CA SER A 79 -4.77 3.21 2.02
C SER A 79 -4.01 3.68 0.79
N THR A 80 -4.71 4.21 -0.22
CA THR A 80 -4.08 4.81 -1.41
C THR A 80 -3.27 6.05 -1.05
N PHE A 81 -3.83 6.96 -0.25
CA PHE A 81 -3.12 8.17 0.19
C PHE A 81 -1.94 7.86 1.09
N VAL A 82 -2.04 6.87 1.97
CA VAL A 82 -0.93 6.40 2.81
C VAL A 82 0.20 5.83 1.95
N LEU A 83 -0.11 4.95 0.99
CA LEU A 83 0.88 4.41 0.05
C LEU A 83 1.55 5.52 -0.76
N LEU A 84 0.75 6.48 -1.25
CA LEU A 84 1.26 7.61 -2.02
C LEU A 84 2.17 8.48 -1.16
N ALA A 85 1.82 8.75 0.09
CA ALA A 85 2.64 9.53 1.01
C ALA A 85 3.99 8.87 1.31
N ILE A 86 4.00 7.55 1.54
CA ILE A 86 5.26 6.83 1.78
C ILE A 86 6.11 6.80 0.51
N GLY A 87 5.51 6.52 -0.66
CA GLY A 87 6.22 6.56 -1.94
C GLY A 87 6.79 7.94 -2.27
N LEU A 88 6.03 8.99 -1.97
CA LEU A 88 6.47 10.37 -2.12
C LEU A 88 7.62 10.70 -1.15
N GLY A 89 7.55 10.22 0.09
CA GLY A 89 8.61 10.39 1.09
C GLY A 89 9.93 9.76 0.63
N ILE A 90 9.89 8.52 0.13
CA ILE A 90 11.08 7.86 -0.42
C ILE A 90 11.58 8.62 -1.66
N GLY A 91 10.69 8.92 -2.61
CA GLY A 91 11.06 9.63 -3.84
C GLY A 91 11.72 10.96 -3.56
N LEU A 92 11.09 11.83 -2.76
CA LEU A 92 11.65 13.11 -2.36
C LEU A 92 12.98 12.95 -1.61
N SER A 93 13.12 11.98 -0.70
CA SER A 93 14.39 11.76 -0.01
C SER A 93 15.55 11.37 -0.94
N THR A 94 15.25 10.76 -2.09
CA THR A 94 16.26 10.30 -3.07
C THR A 94 16.59 11.33 -4.15
N VAL A 95 15.65 12.22 -4.48
CA VAL A 95 15.81 13.18 -5.60
C VAL A 95 15.94 14.63 -5.15
N THR A 96 15.76 14.91 -3.86
CA THR A 96 15.88 16.27 -3.30
C THR A 96 16.62 16.29 -1.96
N GLU A 97 17.35 17.37 -1.70
CA GLU A 97 18.00 17.66 -0.42
C GLU A 97 17.07 18.44 0.53
N LEU A 98 15.80 18.05 0.61
CA LEU A 98 14.85 18.71 1.52
C LEU A 98 15.20 18.40 2.98
N SER A 99 14.97 19.36 3.87
CA SER A 99 15.10 19.10 5.31
C SER A 99 14.07 18.07 5.77
N PHE A 100 14.43 17.32 6.81
CA PHE A 100 13.57 16.28 7.37
C PHE A 100 12.20 16.83 7.80
N GLU A 101 12.14 18.07 8.31
CA GLU A 101 10.86 18.68 8.68
C GLU A 101 9.96 18.93 7.46
N VAL A 102 10.53 19.40 6.35
CA VAL A 102 9.77 19.66 5.12
C VAL A 102 9.27 18.34 4.53
N LEU A 103 10.14 17.31 4.48
CA LEU A 103 9.77 15.98 4.00
C LEU A 103 8.62 15.39 4.83
N THR A 104 8.75 15.43 6.16
CA THR A 104 7.73 14.95 7.09
C THR A 104 6.43 15.72 6.96
N GLY A 105 6.50 17.05 6.80
CA GLY A 105 5.33 17.89 6.58
C GLY A 105 4.55 17.49 5.32
N VAL A 106 5.25 17.27 4.20
CA VAL A 106 4.62 16.83 2.95
C VAL A 106 3.96 15.45 3.14
N VAL A 107 4.66 14.50 3.77
CA VAL A 107 4.12 13.15 4.01
C VAL A 107 2.88 13.19 4.91
N ILE A 108 2.85 14.02 5.95
CA ILE A 108 1.68 14.19 6.83
C ILE A 108 0.50 14.80 6.06
N VAL A 109 0.77 15.87 5.28
CA VAL A 109 -0.29 16.53 4.50
C VAL A 109 -0.92 15.55 3.52
N VAL A 110 -0.12 14.77 2.81
CA VAL A 110 -0.61 13.83 1.81
C VAL A 110 -1.22 12.58 2.45
N GLY A 111 -0.60 12.00 3.47
CA GLY A 111 -1.02 10.71 4.04
C GLY A 111 -2.16 10.80 5.05
N ILE A 112 -2.34 11.95 5.70
CA ILE A 112 -3.29 12.12 6.81
C ILE A 112 -4.30 13.23 6.51
N ILE A 113 -3.82 14.44 6.20
CA ILE A 113 -4.69 15.61 6.07
C ILE A 113 -5.54 15.52 4.81
N ALA A 114 -4.94 15.24 3.65
CA ALA A 114 -5.64 15.15 2.38
C ALA A 114 -6.76 14.09 2.37
N PRO A 115 -6.54 12.82 2.81
CA PRO A 115 -7.63 11.85 2.87
C PRO A 115 -8.68 12.22 3.93
N GLY A 116 -8.28 12.79 5.08
CA GLY A 116 -9.22 13.26 6.09
C GLY A 116 -10.16 14.35 5.56
N LEU A 117 -9.60 15.36 4.88
CA LEU A 117 -10.39 16.41 4.22
C LEU A 117 -11.25 15.83 3.09
N LEU A 118 -10.73 14.94 2.27
CA LEU A 118 -11.53 14.32 1.21
C LEU A 118 -12.73 13.59 1.80
N LEU A 119 -12.57 12.83 2.88
CA LEU A 119 -13.66 12.11 3.54
C LEU A 119 -14.67 13.04 4.21
N GLU A 120 -14.22 14.18 4.74
CA GLU A 120 -15.09 15.20 5.33
C GLU A 120 -15.92 15.93 4.25
N PHE A 121 -15.32 16.22 3.09
CA PHE A 121 -15.96 16.99 2.01
C PHE A 121 -16.65 16.14 0.93
N THR A 122 -16.41 14.83 0.87
CA THR A 122 -17.09 13.91 -0.05
C THR A 122 -18.07 13.02 0.71
N ASP A 123 -19.22 12.71 0.10
CA ASP A 123 -20.32 11.90 0.68
C ASP A 123 -19.92 10.46 1.07
N TYR A 124 -18.65 10.08 0.93
CA TYR A 124 -18.12 8.81 1.41
C TYR A 124 -18.20 8.66 2.94
N GLY A 125 -18.20 9.77 3.70
CA GLY A 125 -18.48 9.77 5.15
C GLY A 125 -19.97 9.91 5.53
N ARG A 126 -20.85 10.23 4.57
CA ARG A 126 -22.28 10.55 4.83
C ARG A 126 -23.22 9.38 4.53
N GLY A 127 -22.68 8.18 4.36
CA GLY A 127 -23.43 6.93 4.15
C GLY A 127 -24.08 6.35 5.40
N ARG A 128 -24.86 7.14 6.15
CA ARG A 128 -25.89 6.69 7.11
C ARG A 128 -26.62 7.91 7.69
N GLY A 129 -27.76 8.26 7.10
CA GLY A 129 -28.57 9.37 7.57
C GLY A 129 -29.91 9.49 6.84
N ASN A 130 -30.67 8.39 6.82
CA ASN A 130 -32.14 8.43 6.78
C ASN A 130 -32.64 7.86 8.09
#